data_AF-A0A8I0FD71-F1
#
_entry.id   AF-A0A8I0FD71-F1
#
_cell.length_a   1.000
_cell.length_b   1.000
_cell.length_c   1.000
_cell.angle_alpha   90.00
_cell.angle_beta   90.00
_cell.angle_gamma   90.00
#
_symmetry.space_group_name_H-M   'P 1'
#
loop_
_entity.id
_entity.type
_entity.pdbx_description
1 polymer ?
#
loop_
_entity_poly.entity_id
_entity_poly.type
_entity_poly.pdbx_seq_one_letter_code
_entity_poly.pdbx_strand_id
1 'polypeptide(L)'
;EVNYLNSFYLDDLDKMLKQSSLSQPFGQALSTYLGASIIHDKRIDILKNHEIMGKLVCAANLPIARWPNAPDRPLVLAQQAVVAHIENSLKNQDGILGVNGPPGTGKTTLLCDVIATVITDRAKRISALSTPEAIFKQPIRLMGRRFSPIVEELVRDSSIVVSSNNNNAVKNISQELPAT
;
A
#
# COMPACT_ATOMS: atom_id res chain seq x y z
N GLU A 1 -41.81 -3.58 -5.50
CA GLU A 1 -41.12 -4.38 -6.54
C GLU A 1 -40.03 -5.20 -5.88
N VAL A 2 -39.85 -6.46 -6.31
CA VAL A 2 -38.80 -7.34 -5.81
C VAL A 2 -37.51 -6.95 -6.52
N ASN A 3 -36.55 -6.42 -5.77
CA ASN A 3 -35.24 -6.02 -6.30
C ASN A 3 -34.46 -7.32 -6.63
N TYR A 4 -34.45 -7.71 -7.91
CA TYR A 4 -33.89 -9.00 -8.36
C TYR A 4 -32.36 -9.10 -8.25
N LEU A 5 -31.69 -7.99 -7.93
CA LEU A 5 -30.26 -7.94 -7.67
C LEU A 5 -30.07 -7.67 -6.17
N ASN A 6 -29.87 -8.72 -5.37
CA ASN A 6 -29.45 -8.57 -3.97
C ASN A 6 -27.95 -8.28 -3.92
N SER A 7 -27.54 -7.06 -4.29
CA SER A 7 -26.13 -6.65 -4.19
C SER A 7 -25.99 -5.53 -3.17
N PHE A 8 -25.04 -5.71 -2.26
CA PHE A 8 -24.66 -4.74 -1.22
C PHE A 8 -24.23 -3.39 -1.80
N TYR A 9 -23.86 -3.34 -3.09
CA TYR A 9 -23.31 -2.15 -3.75
C TYR A 9 -24.34 -1.33 -4.53
N LEU A 10 -25.59 -1.78 -4.69
CA LEU A 10 -26.52 -1.13 -5.62
C LEU A 10 -26.89 0.29 -5.21
N ASP A 11 -27.22 0.50 -3.94
CA ASP A 11 -27.60 1.82 -3.46
C ASP A 11 -26.45 2.84 -3.63
N ASP A 12 -25.21 2.39 -3.40
CA ASP A 12 -24.01 3.19 -3.61
C ASP A 12 -23.77 3.49 -5.10
N LEU A 13 -23.94 2.51 -5.98
CA LEU A 13 -23.82 2.68 -7.42
C LEU A 13 -24.90 3.62 -7.98
N ASP A 14 -26.14 3.50 -7.53
CA ASP A 14 -27.24 4.38 -7.91
C ASP A 14 -26.99 5.82 -7.45
N LYS A 15 -26.46 5.99 -6.24
CA LYS A 15 -26.03 7.30 -5.74
C LYS A 15 -24.93 7.89 -6.61
N MET A 16 -23.94 7.09 -7.00
CA MET A 16 -22.86 7.52 -7.89
C MET A 16 -23.37 7.91 -9.28
N LEU A 17 -24.29 7.14 -9.85
CA LEU A 17 -24.90 7.44 -11.15
C LEU A 17 -25.70 8.74 -11.13
N LYS A 18 -26.50 8.97 -10.08
CA LYS A 18 -27.25 10.23 -9.89
C LYS A 18 -26.31 11.43 -9.74
N GLN A 19 -25.24 11.27 -8.97
CA GLN A 19 -24.24 12.33 -8.79
C GLN A 19 -23.55 12.66 -10.11
N SER A 20 -23.19 11.63 -10.88
CA SER A 20 -22.60 11.79 -12.22
C SER A 20 -23.54 12.45 -13.21
N SER A 21 -24.83 12.07 -13.24
CA SER A 21 -25.80 12.65 -14.20
C SER A 21 -26.10 14.12 -13.90
N LEU A 22 -25.98 14.53 -12.64
CA LEU A 22 -26.07 15.92 -12.21
C LEU A 22 -24.75 16.70 -12.33
N SER A 23 -23.70 16.10 -12.91
CA SER A 23 -22.36 16.69 -13.02
C SER A 23 -21.78 17.17 -11.67
N GLN A 24 -22.15 16.51 -10.58
CA GLN A 24 -21.61 16.81 -9.25
C GLN A 24 -20.27 16.10 -9.07
N PRO A 25 -19.25 16.77 -8.51
CA PRO A 25 -17.92 16.18 -8.34
C PRO A 25 -17.96 15.06 -7.29
N PHE A 26 -17.21 13.97 -7.52
CA PHE A 26 -16.99 12.93 -6.50
C PHE A 26 -15.99 13.39 -5.44
N GLY A 27 -16.05 12.77 -4.26
CA GLY A 27 -15.04 12.96 -3.23
C GLY A 27 -13.64 12.54 -3.70
N GLN A 28 -12.60 13.12 -3.11
CA GLN A 28 -11.22 12.98 -3.57
C GLN A 28 -10.78 11.52 -3.80
N ALA A 29 -11.09 10.62 -2.87
CA ALA A 29 -10.68 9.21 -2.96
C ALA A 29 -11.27 8.51 -4.20
N LEU A 30 -12.57 8.69 -4.46
CA LEU A 30 -13.24 8.10 -5.61
C LEU A 30 -12.77 8.75 -6.92
N SER A 31 -12.60 10.07 -6.92
CA SER A 31 -12.04 10.80 -8.07
C SER A 31 -10.63 10.31 -8.42
N THR A 32 -9.75 10.11 -7.43
CA THR A 32 -8.41 9.54 -7.64
C THR A 32 -8.48 8.10 -8.13
N TYR A 33 -9.38 7.28 -7.58
CA TYR A 33 -9.52 5.86 -7.96
C TYR A 33 -10.01 5.69 -9.41
N LEU A 34 -11.03 6.45 -9.81
CA LEU A 34 -11.54 6.42 -11.18
C LEU A 34 -10.52 7.02 -12.16
N GLY A 35 -9.77 8.02 -11.72
CA GLY A 35 -8.66 8.63 -12.44
C GLY A 35 -9.08 9.21 -13.80
N ALA A 36 -8.07 9.54 -14.61
CA ALA A 36 -8.29 9.88 -16.02
C ALA A 36 -8.49 8.60 -16.84
N SER A 37 -9.21 8.72 -17.96
CA SER A 37 -9.33 7.62 -18.92
C SER A 37 -7.96 7.11 -19.34
N ILE A 38 -7.84 5.78 -19.37
CA ILE A 38 -6.59 5.11 -19.72
C ILE A 38 -6.28 5.38 -21.20
N ILE A 39 -5.17 6.05 -21.46
CA ILE A 39 -4.65 6.23 -22.82
C ILE A 39 -3.81 5.00 -23.15
N HIS A 40 -4.37 4.07 -23.93
CA HIS A 40 -3.74 2.78 -24.23
C HIS A 40 -2.34 2.90 -24.84
N ASP A 41 -2.13 3.89 -25.72
CA ASP A 41 -0.84 4.11 -26.40
C ASP A 41 0.27 4.61 -25.46
N LYS A 42 -0.09 5.05 -24.25
CA LYS A 42 0.89 5.43 -23.21
C LYS A 42 1.28 4.25 -22.31
N ARG A 43 0.69 3.07 -22.50
CA ARG A 43 1.08 1.88 -21.73
C ARG A 43 2.44 1.38 -22.18
N ILE A 44 3.32 1.18 -21.20
CA ILE A 44 4.66 0.67 -21.42
C ILE A 44 4.70 -0.80 -21.00
N ASP A 45 5.03 -1.67 -21.94
CA ASP A 45 5.39 -3.05 -21.64
C ASP A 45 6.86 -3.09 -21.19
N ILE A 46 7.08 -3.08 -19.88
CA ILE A 46 8.42 -3.09 -19.28
C ILE A 46 9.20 -4.37 -19.60
N LEU A 47 8.54 -5.47 -19.97
CA LEU A 47 9.23 -6.70 -20.36
C LEU A 47 9.84 -6.59 -21.76
N LYS A 48 9.30 -5.72 -22.61
CA LYS A 48 9.83 -5.43 -23.96
C LYS A 48 10.72 -4.19 -23.98
N ASN A 49 10.54 -3.27 -23.04
CA ASN A 49 11.34 -2.06 -22.93
C ASN A 49 12.43 -2.21 -21.85
N HIS A 50 13.58 -2.75 -22.25
CA HIS A 50 14.70 -3.00 -21.34
C HIS A 50 15.29 -1.72 -20.73
N GLU A 51 15.22 -0.58 -21.42
CA GLU A 51 15.70 0.69 -20.87
C GLU A 51 14.84 1.10 -19.67
N ILE A 52 13.52 1.00 -19.78
CA ILE A 52 12.60 1.34 -18.70
C ILE A 52 12.68 0.31 -17.57
N MET A 53 12.76 -0.98 -17.88
CA MET A 53 13.02 -2.01 -16.87
C MET A 53 14.30 -1.71 -16.09
N GLY A 54 15.39 -1.44 -16.80
CA GLY A 54 16.69 -1.10 -16.21
C GLY A 54 16.61 0.14 -15.32
N LYS A 55 15.85 1.17 -15.72
CA LYS A 55 15.60 2.35 -14.88
C LYS A 55 14.82 1.99 -13.61
N LEU A 56 13.82 1.12 -13.69
CA LEU A 56 13.01 0.72 -12.52
C LEU A 56 13.83 -0.08 -11.50
N VAL A 57 14.75 -0.92 -11.97
CA VAL A 57 15.53 -1.82 -11.11
C VAL A 57 17.00 -1.41 -10.95
N CYS A 58 17.35 -0.17 -11.30
CA CYS A 58 18.72 0.33 -11.10
C CYS A 58 19.00 0.51 -9.59
N ALA A 59 20.28 0.48 -9.21
CA ALA A 59 20.68 0.57 -7.81
C ALA A 59 20.12 1.78 -7.06
N ALA A 60 19.88 2.91 -7.76
CA ALA A 60 19.29 4.11 -7.18
C ALA A 60 17.81 3.96 -6.80
N ASN A 61 17.11 3.01 -7.45
CA ASN A 61 15.68 2.76 -7.26
C ASN A 61 15.37 1.45 -6.53
N LEU A 62 16.40 0.65 -6.19
CA LEU A 62 16.20 -0.57 -5.43
C LEU A 62 15.74 -0.23 -4.01
N PRO A 63 14.70 -0.91 -3.50
CA PRO A 63 14.28 -0.76 -2.11
C PRO A 63 15.44 -1.09 -1.17
N ILE A 64 15.62 -0.25 -0.15
CA ILE A 64 16.66 -0.46 0.89
C ILE A 64 16.33 -1.62 1.83
N ALA A 65 15.09 -2.13 1.77
CA ALA A 65 14.60 -3.19 2.62
C ALA A 65 14.01 -4.33 1.79
N ARG A 66 14.12 -5.54 2.34
CA ARG A 66 13.46 -6.75 1.84
C ARG A 66 12.81 -7.44 3.04
N TRP A 67 11.65 -8.04 2.85
CA TRP A 67 11.08 -8.92 3.87
C TRP A 67 12.08 -10.06 4.15
N PRO A 68 12.25 -10.49 5.42
CA PRO A 68 13.22 -11.52 5.81
C PRO A 68 12.81 -12.94 5.38
N ASN A 69 12.37 -13.12 4.13
CA ASN A 69 12.13 -14.41 3.51
C ASN A 69 13.44 -15.16 3.24
N ALA A 70 13.32 -16.48 3.09
CA ALA A 70 14.42 -17.35 2.69
C ALA A 70 15.20 -16.77 1.49
N PRO A 71 16.55 -16.75 1.52
CA PRO A 71 17.38 -16.10 0.49
C PRO A 71 17.19 -16.69 -0.92
N ASP A 72 16.80 -17.97 -1.01
CA ASP A 72 16.53 -18.71 -2.25
C ASP A 72 15.20 -18.33 -2.91
N ARG A 73 14.38 -17.48 -2.27
CA ARG A 73 13.07 -17.02 -2.78
C ARG A 73 13.03 -15.51 -2.99
N PRO A 74 13.89 -14.93 -3.85
CA PRO A 74 13.84 -13.50 -4.15
C PRO A 74 12.58 -13.17 -4.98
N LEU A 75 12.18 -11.90 -4.96
CA LEU A 75 11.24 -11.39 -5.95
C LEU A 75 11.83 -11.55 -7.36
N VAL A 76 11.00 -11.95 -8.32
CA VAL A 76 11.42 -11.92 -9.74
C VAL A 76 11.54 -10.48 -10.23
N LEU A 77 12.27 -10.27 -11.33
CA LEU A 77 12.59 -8.94 -11.84
C LEU A 77 11.37 -8.01 -11.99
N ALA A 78 10.26 -8.52 -12.55
CA ALA A 78 9.04 -7.73 -12.72
C ALA A 78 8.41 -7.32 -11.37
N GLN A 79 8.49 -8.18 -10.35
CA GLN A 79 8.01 -7.84 -9.01
C GLN A 79 8.92 -6.79 -8.36
N GLN A 80 10.24 -6.91 -8.51
CA GLN A 80 11.20 -5.90 -8.04
C GLN A 80 10.93 -4.53 -8.69
N ALA A 81 10.68 -4.50 -10.00
CA ALA A 81 10.32 -3.29 -10.73
C ALA A 81 9.03 -2.66 -10.18
N VAL A 82 8.03 -3.47 -9.81
CA VAL A 82 6.79 -2.98 -9.19
C VAL A 82 7.04 -2.40 -7.80
N VAL A 83 7.81 -3.07 -6.94
CA VAL A 83 8.13 -2.55 -5.59
C VAL A 83 8.89 -1.22 -5.70
N ALA A 84 9.91 -1.15 -6.55
CA ALA A 84 10.64 0.08 -6.83
C ALA A 84 9.73 1.19 -7.38
N HIS A 85 8.79 0.84 -8.25
CA HIS A 85 7.83 1.80 -8.81
C HIS A 85 6.87 2.35 -7.73
N ILE A 86 6.38 1.49 -6.83
CA ILE A 86 5.54 1.88 -5.69
C ILE A 86 6.29 2.87 -4.80
N GLU A 87 7.52 2.54 -4.41
CA GLU A 87 8.32 3.41 -3.54
C GLU A 87 8.55 4.78 -4.21
N ASN A 88 9.00 4.80 -5.46
CA ASN A 88 9.27 6.06 -6.17
C ASN A 88 8.01 6.89 -6.44
N SER A 89 6.85 6.25 -6.58
CA SER A 89 5.60 6.94 -6.92
C SER A 89 4.81 7.42 -5.71
N LEU A 90 4.96 6.80 -4.54
CA LEU A 90 4.10 7.07 -3.38
C LEU A 90 4.84 7.53 -2.12
N LYS A 91 6.18 7.46 -2.06
CA LYS A 91 6.93 7.75 -0.83
C LYS A 91 6.75 9.17 -0.28
N ASN A 92 6.60 10.16 -1.16
CA ASN A 92 6.52 11.58 -0.78
C ASN A 92 5.23 12.27 -1.27
N GLN A 93 4.24 11.49 -1.72
CA GLN A 93 2.99 12.04 -2.25
C GLN A 93 1.83 11.05 -2.09
N ASP A 94 0.63 11.59 -1.93
CA ASP A 94 -0.59 10.80 -1.93
C ASP A 94 -0.85 10.20 -3.32
N GLY A 95 -1.36 8.98 -3.37
CA GLY A 95 -1.68 8.34 -4.63
C GLY A 95 -2.27 6.95 -4.49
N ILE A 96 -2.69 6.40 -5.63
CA ILE A 96 -3.22 5.04 -5.75
C ILE A 96 -2.47 4.36 -6.88
N LEU A 97 -2.00 3.13 -6.64
CA LEU A 97 -1.33 2.31 -7.64
C LEU A 97 -1.97 0.93 -7.67
N GLY A 98 -2.45 0.53 -8.85
CA GLY A 98 -3.03 -0.79 -9.08
C GLY A 98 -1.95 -1.80 -9.46
N VAL A 99 -1.83 -2.88 -8.69
CA VAL A 99 -0.96 -4.01 -9.03
C VAL A 99 -1.82 -5.22 -9.39
N ASN A 100 -1.77 -5.62 -10.65
CA ASN A 100 -2.49 -6.79 -11.14
C ASN A 100 -1.52 -7.95 -11.31
N GLY A 101 -1.87 -9.11 -10.75
CA GLY A 101 -1.11 -10.34 -10.90
C GLY A 101 -2.04 -11.54 -10.99
N PRO A 102 -1.91 -12.42 -11.99
CA PRO A 102 -2.65 -13.68 -12.05
C PRO A 102 -2.53 -14.54 -10.76
N PRO A 103 -3.37 -15.56 -10.58
CA PRO A 103 -3.19 -16.54 -9.50
C PRO A 103 -1.77 -17.14 -9.54
N GLY A 104 -1.13 -17.27 -8.37
CA GLY A 104 0.21 -17.85 -8.25
C GLY A 104 1.39 -16.91 -8.54
N THR A 105 1.18 -15.64 -8.95
CA THR A 105 2.29 -14.73 -9.28
C THR A 105 2.91 -14.00 -8.08
N GLY A 106 2.82 -14.56 -6.87
CA GLY A 106 3.49 -14.04 -5.67
C GLY A 106 3.06 -12.64 -5.22
N LYS A 107 1.79 -12.24 -5.39
CA LYS A 107 1.28 -10.92 -4.97
C LYS A 107 1.50 -10.65 -3.48
N THR A 108 1.28 -11.64 -2.62
CA THR A 108 1.52 -11.50 -1.17
C THR A 108 3.00 -11.30 -0.88
N THR A 109 3.88 -12.06 -1.54
CA THR A 109 5.34 -11.89 -1.44
C THR A 109 5.78 -10.48 -1.83
N LEU A 110 5.22 -9.94 -2.93
CA LEU A 110 5.46 -8.55 -3.34
C LEU A 110 4.99 -7.55 -2.28
N LEU A 111 3.80 -7.76 -1.71
CA LEU A 111 3.27 -6.91 -0.64
C LEU A 111 4.16 -6.91 0.61
N CYS A 112 4.74 -8.06 0.98
CA CYS A 112 5.66 -8.14 2.11
C CYS A 112 6.89 -7.24 1.94
N ASP A 113 7.45 -7.14 0.73
CA ASP A 113 8.59 -6.24 0.48
C ASP A 113 8.18 -4.76 0.53
N VAL A 114 6.97 -4.41 0.07
CA VAL A 114 6.42 -3.05 0.26
C VAL A 114 6.28 -2.72 1.75
N ILE A 115 5.78 -3.66 2.54
CA ILE A 115 5.64 -3.51 4.00
C ILE A 115 7.01 -3.38 4.67
N ALA A 116 8.01 -4.15 4.21
CA ALA A 116 9.38 -4.06 4.72
C ALA A 116 9.97 -2.65 4.54
N THR A 117 9.75 -2.00 3.39
CA THR A 117 10.16 -0.61 3.16
C THR A 117 9.52 0.35 4.16
N VAL A 118 8.21 0.25 4.37
CA VAL A 118 7.46 1.13 5.31
C VAL A 118 7.94 0.93 6.75
N ILE A 119 8.13 -0.31 7.19
CA ILE A 119 8.62 -0.63 8.54
C ILE A 119 10.06 -0.13 8.72
N THR A 120 10.90 -0.28 7.69
CA THR A 120 12.30 0.16 7.74
C THR A 120 12.42 1.68 7.83
N ASP A 121 11.58 2.43 7.12
CA ASP A 121 11.57 3.89 7.24
C ASP A 121 11.12 4.36 8.62
N ARG A 122 10.17 3.66 9.26
CA ARG A 122 9.84 3.88 10.68
C ARG A 122 11.03 3.55 11.60
N ALA A 123 11.68 2.40 11.37
CA ALA A 123 12.81 1.95 12.19
C ALA A 123 13.98 2.94 12.16
N LYS A 124 14.30 3.51 10.99
CA LYS A 124 15.33 4.56 10.85
C LYS A 124 15.04 5.80 11.69
N ARG A 125 13.77 6.24 11.74
CA ARG A 125 13.37 7.41 12.55
C ARG A 125 13.54 7.12 14.05
N ILE A 126 13.15 5.92 14.48
CA ILE A 126 13.31 5.48 15.88
C ILE A 126 14.79 5.31 16.22
N SER A 127 15.61 4.74 15.33
CA SER A 127 17.04 4.52 15.60
C SER A 127 17.86 5.81 15.64
N ALA A 128 17.33 6.92 15.13
CA ALA A 128 17.95 8.23 15.21
C ALA A 128 17.70 8.95 16.56
N LEU A 129 16.87 8.38 17.44
CA LEU A 129 16.63 8.92 18.77
C LEU A 129 17.87 8.75 19.66
N SER A 130 18.12 9.74 20.52
CA SER A 130 19.23 9.69 21.49
C SER A 130 19.03 8.63 22.56
N THR A 131 17.78 8.38 22.98
CA THR A 131 17.42 7.30 23.90
C THR A 131 16.12 6.62 23.47
N PRO A 132 15.90 5.33 23.84
CA PRO A 132 14.67 4.62 23.51
C PRO A 132 13.40 5.28 24.05
N GLU A 133 13.47 5.92 25.22
CA GLU A 133 12.32 6.56 25.89
C GLU A 133 11.78 7.77 25.12
N ALA A 134 12.60 8.39 24.27
CA ALA A 134 12.21 9.53 23.44
C ALA A 134 11.11 9.19 22.42
N ILE A 135 10.78 7.91 22.24
CA ILE A 135 9.63 7.48 21.44
C ILE A 135 8.28 7.88 22.07
N PHE A 136 8.24 8.13 23.38
CA PHE A 136 7.01 8.39 24.13
C PHE A 136 6.86 9.88 24.51
N LYS A 137 5.64 10.40 24.33
CA LYS A 137 5.19 11.67 24.92
C LYS A 137 4.96 11.49 26.42
N GLN A 138 4.78 12.62 27.11
CA GLN A 138 4.44 12.61 28.54
C GLN A 138 3.19 11.77 28.83
N PRO A 139 3.18 10.98 29.92
CA PRO A 139 2.05 10.10 30.20
C PRO A 139 0.76 10.87 30.45
N ILE A 140 -0.34 10.38 29.86
CA ILE A 140 -1.71 10.86 30.09
C ILE A 140 -2.52 9.82 30.88
N ARG A 141 -3.65 10.25 31.44
CA ARG A 141 -4.61 9.35 32.09
C ARG A 141 -5.81 9.14 31.18
N LEU A 142 -6.05 7.91 30.74
CA LEU A 142 -7.16 7.53 29.87
C LEU A 142 -7.90 6.35 30.50
N MET A 143 -9.21 6.49 30.70
CA MET A 143 -10.06 5.44 31.31
C MET A 143 -9.47 4.88 32.63
N GLY A 144 -8.96 5.76 33.49
CA GLY A 144 -8.35 5.41 34.78
C GLY A 144 -6.92 4.84 34.70
N ARG A 145 -6.40 4.54 33.50
CA ARG A 145 -5.05 3.97 33.29
C ARG A 145 -4.05 5.04 32.85
N ARG A 146 -2.78 4.88 33.22
CA ARG A 146 -1.68 5.73 32.76
C ARG A 146 -1.16 5.19 31.43
N PHE A 147 -1.08 6.02 30.42
CA PHE A 147 -0.66 5.67 29.06
C PHE A 147 0.33 6.71 28.55
N SER A 148 1.42 6.27 27.90
CA SER A 148 2.39 7.18 27.27
C SER A 148 2.21 7.10 25.75
N PRO A 149 1.63 8.13 25.10
CA PRO A 149 1.44 8.12 23.65
C PRO A 149 2.76 8.08 22.90
N ILE A 150 2.79 7.48 21.72
CA ILE A 150 3.96 7.55 20.82
C ILE A 150 4.05 8.96 20.22
N VAL A 151 5.27 9.47 20.02
CA VAL A 151 5.53 10.70 19.26
C VAL A 151 5.05 10.51 17.82
N GLU A 152 4.10 11.33 17.40
CA GLU A 152 3.37 11.13 16.14
C GLU A 152 4.31 11.17 14.95
N GLU A 153 5.26 12.10 14.97
CA GLU A 153 6.26 12.34 13.93
C GLU A 153 7.13 11.09 13.66
N LEU A 154 7.27 10.19 14.62
CA LEU A 154 8.02 8.94 14.43
C LEU A 154 7.25 7.90 13.63
N VAL A 155 5.92 7.92 13.70
CA VAL A 155 5.03 6.93 13.07
C VAL A 155 4.22 7.48 11.90
N ARG A 156 4.13 8.81 11.77
CA ARG A 156 3.47 9.51 10.66
C ARG A 156 3.97 8.97 9.32
N ASP A 157 3.08 8.79 8.35
CA ASP A 157 3.41 8.28 7.00
C ASP A 157 4.04 6.88 6.95
N SER A 158 4.04 6.16 8.07
CA SER A 158 4.53 4.77 8.13
C SER A 158 3.46 3.79 8.63
N SER A 159 2.23 4.24 8.87
CA SER A 159 1.11 3.39 9.26
C SER A 159 0.63 2.57 8.07
N ILE A 160 0.30 1.30 8.31
CA ILE A 160 -0.15 0.37 7.29
C ILE A 160 -1.54 -0.10 7.66
N VAL A 161 -2.48 0.05 6.74
CA VAL A 161 -3.84 -0.51 6.86
C VAL A 161 -4.00 -1.51 5.73
N VAL A 162 -4.28 -2.76 6.11
CA VAL A 162 -4.61 -3.82 5.16
C VAL A 162 -6.10 -4.11 5.25
N SER A 163 -6.78 -4.13 4.11
CA SER A 163 -8.19 -4.46 4.02
C SER A 163 -8.45 -5.37 2.82
N SER A 164 -9.47 -6.21 2.91
CA SER A 164 -9.93 -7.07 1.83
C SER A 164 -11.41 -7.37 2.02
N ASN A 165 -12.14 -7.49 0.90
CA ASN A 165 -13.54 -7.93 0.91
C ASN A 165 -13.68 -9.47 1.05
N ASN A 166 -12.57 -10.18 1.19
CA ASN A 166 -12.50 -11.61 1.42
C ASN A 166 -11.70 -11.91 2.69
N ASN A 167 -12.38 -12.48 3.70
CA ASN A 167 -11.79 -12.85 4.98
C ASN A 167 -10.63 -13.85 4.86
N ASN A 168 -10.65 -14.74 3.86
CA ASN A 168 -9.54 -15.68 3.63
C ASN A 168 -8.27 -14.95 3.17
N ALA A 169 -8.40 -13.89 2.36
CA ALA A 169 -7.26 -13.08 1.96
C ALA A 169 -6.69 -12.28 3.14
N VAL A 170 -7.54 -11.74 4.03
CA VAL A 170 -7.10 -11.11 5.28
C VAL A 170 -6.33 -12.13 6.13
N LYS A 171 -6.89 -13.32 6.32
CA LYS A 171 -6.24 -14.39 7.09
C LYS A 171 -4.87 -14.74 6.53
N ASN A 172 -4.73 -14.91 5.22
CA ASN A 172 -3.44 -15.22 4.61
C ASN A 172 -2.40 -14.13 4.89
N ILE A 173 -2.79 -12.85 4.73
CA ILE A 173 -1.88 -11.73 5.00
C ILE A 173 -1.53 -11.64 6.49
N SER A 174 -2.50 -11.79 7.40
CA SER A 174 -2.26 -11.75 8.84
C SER A 174 -1.43 -12.93 9.35
N GLN A 175 -1.55 -14.10 8.72
CA GLN A 175 -0.70 -15.24 9.02
C GLN A 175 0.72 -15.07 8.50
N GLU A 176 0.91 -14.36 7.39
CA GLU A 176 2.25 -14.05 6.86
C GLU A 176 2.93 -12.86 7.58
N LEU A 177 2.18 -12.01 8.30
CA LEU A 177 2.69 -10.77 8.92
C LEU A 177 2.47 -10.69 10.45
N PRO A 178 3.48 -10.98 11.30
CA PRO A 178 4.75 -11.63 11.00
C PRO A 178 4.69 -13.13 11.27
N ALA A 179 4.85 -13.95 10.23
CA ALA A 179 5.34 -15.32 10.43
C ALA A 179 6.82 -15.37 10.11
N THR A 180 7.59 -15.88 11.06
CA THR A 180 8.99 -16.33 10.89
C THR A 180 9.04 -17.67 10.19
#